data_AF-A0ABD5X4J5-F1
#
_entry.id   AF-A0ABD5X4J5-F1
#
_cell.length_a   1.000
_cell.length_b   1.000
_cell.length_c   1.000
_cell.angle_alpha   90.00
_cell.angle_beta   90.00
_cell.angle_gamma   90.00
#
_symmetry.space_group_name_H-M   'P 1'
#
loop_
_entity.id
_entity.type
_entity.pdbx_description
1 polymer ?
#
loop_
_entity_poly.entity_id
_entity_poly.type
_entity_poly.pdbx_seq_one_letter_code
_entity_poly.pdbx_strand_id
1 'polypeptide(L)'
;MSTEPIEDEGEQTDESTQRLAQLATEHSKLLSVIGSELSESSDAIDSLSRNAATANKSSSETAQLAETAQSSAHEAHQDVREAREAASIACEELEALRETMREIDEITALIDEIAEQTNMLALNASIEAARVGKEGESFAVVADEVKSLAEQAQDHASDIDTIVSDVREETADTIEHIESVDDKTASATDSITETVDDLDEIADSAVKTSESIDAMAETTQSYADDIDGLASKVIDAISQANELDELVNGD
;
A
#
# COMPACT_ATOMS: atom_id res chain seq x y z
N MET A 1 -69.93 -77.15 7.87
CA MET A 1 -69.31 -76.77 6.59
C MET A 1 -70.13 -75.58 6.09
N SER A 2 -69.79 -74.33 6.39
CA SER A 2 -68.46 -73.72 6.31
C SER A 2 -68.32 -72.59 7.36
N THR A 3 -67.48 -72.79 8.37
CA THR A 3 -66.96 -71.76 9.28
C THR A 3 -65.49 -71.42 8.99
N GLU A 4 -64.83 -72.27 8.19
CA GLU A 4 -63.44 -72.15 7.72
C GLU A 4 -63.06 -70.82 7.01
N PRO A 5 -63.95 -70.11 6.28
CA PRO A 5 -63.54 -68.86 5.63
C PRO A 5 -63.29 -67.71 6.63
N ILE A 6 -63.98 -67.73 7.78
CA ILE A 6 -63.96 -66.61 8.74
C ILE A 6 -62.76 -66.71 9.70
N GLU A 7 -62.32 -67.93 10.04
CA GLU A 7 -61.09 -68.13 10.84
C GLU A 7 -59.83 -67.77 10.03
N ASP A 8 -59.77 -68.15 8.75
CA ASP A 8 -58.66 -67.84 7.84
C ASP A 8 -58.59 -66.32 7.51
N GLU A 9 -59.75 -65.66 7.32
CA GLU A 9 -59.84 -64.19 7.21
C GLU A 9 -59.43 -63.47 8.51
N GLY A 10 -59.72 -64.05 9.68
CA GLY A 10 -59.35 -63.51 10.99
C GLY A 10 -57.84 -63.57 11.26
N GLU A 11 -57.20 -64.72 11.01
CA GLU A 11 -55.74 -64.88 11.13
C GLU A 11 -54.98 -63.96 10.17
N GLN A 12 -55.46 -63.84 8.92
CA GLN A 12 -54.85 -62.97 7.91
C GLN A 12 -55.00 -61.47 8.25
N THR A 13 -56.09 -61.11 8.92
CA THR A 13 -56.32 -59.75 9.45
C THR A 13 -55.38 -59.45 10.62
N ASP A 14 -55.16 -60.40 11.52
CA ASP A 14 -54.24 -60.24 12.66
C ASP A 14 -52.78 -60.09 12.21
N GLU A 15 -52.31 -60.91 11.27
CA GLU A 15 -50.96 -60.79 10.69
C GLU A 15 -50.75 -59.43 9.99
N SER A 16 -51.76 -58.94 9.28
CA SER A 16 -51.72 -57.63 8.61
C SER A 16 -51.67 -56.47 9.61
N THR A 17 -52.40 -56.60 10.72
CA THR A 17 -52.46 -55.64 11.83
C THR A 17 -51.12 -55.58 12.54
N GLN A 18 -50.54 -56.72 12.94
CA GLN A 18 -49.20 -56.78 13.54
C GLN A 18 -48.12 -56.18 12.63
N ARG A 19 -48.20 -56.42 11.32
CA ARG A 19 -47.28 -55.84 10.34
C ARG A 19 -47.43 -54.32 10.21
N LEU A 20 -48.66 -53.79 10.29
CA LEU A 20 -48.92 -52.35 10.28
C LEU A 20 -48.35 -51.67 11.53
N ALA A 21 -48.50 -52.26 12.71
CA ALA A 21 -47.92 -51.74 13.96
C ALA A 21 -46.39 -51.72 13.89
N GLN A 22 -45.77 -52.79 13.40
CA GLN A 22 -44.33 -52.83 13.21
C GLN A 22 -43.83 -51.73 12.27
N LEU A 23 -44.53 -51.52 11.14
CA LEU A 23 -44.21 -50.45 10.20
C LEU A 23 -44.41 -49.05 10.81
N ALA A 24 -45.46 -48.84 11.62
CA ALA A 24 -45.70 -47.57 12.30
C ALA A 24 -44.59 -47.23 13.30
N THR A 25 -44.17 -48.22 14.10
CA THR A 25 -43.04 -48.08 15.02
C THR A 25 -41.74 -47.79 14.28
N GLU A 26 -41.44 -48.49 13.18
CA GLU A 26 -40.25 -48.24 12.37
C GLU A 26 -40.27 -46.85 11.71
N HIS A 27 -41.45 -46.41 11.24
CA HIS A 27 -41.65 -45.09 10.65
C HIS A 27 -41.46 -43.97 11.69
N SER A 28 -42.02 -44.11 12.90
CA SER A 28 -41.83 -43.15 14.00
C SER A 28 -40.35 -43.00 14.37
N LYS A 29 -39.60 -44.11 14.39
CA LYS A 29 -38.15 -44.09 14.62
C LYS A 29 -37.39 -43.36 13.51
N LEU A 30 -37.73 -43.62 12.23
CA LEU A 30 -37.13 -42.92 11.09
C LEU A 30 -37.40 -41.41 11.15
N LEU A 31 -38.64 -41.01 11.44
CA LEU A 31 -39.03 -39.61 11.58
C LEU A 31 -38.31 -38.91 12.74
N SER A 32 -38.06 -39.61 13.86
CA SER A 32 -37.25 -39.07 14.95
C SER A 32 -35.80 -38.81 14.53
N VAL A 33 -35.21 -39.65 13.66
CA VAL A 33 -33.87 -39.39 13.10
C VAL A 33 -33.90 -38.17 12.18
N ILE A 34 -34.89 -38.08 11.28
CA ILE A 34 -35.07 -36.92 10.40
C ILE A 34 -35.24 -35.63 11.24
N GLY A 35 -36.00 -35.67 12.34
CA GLY A 35 -36.15 -34.53 13.25
C GLY A 35 -34.82 -34.08 13.87
N SER A 36 -33.94 -35.01 14.22
CA SER A 36 -32.58 -34.69 14.69
C SER A 36 -31.74 -34.03 13.59
N GLU A 37 -31.76 -34.58 12.37
CA GLU A 37 -31.04 -34.01 11.22
C GLU A 37 -31.54 -32.61 10.84
N LEU A 38 -32.84 -32.35 10.98
CA LEU A 38 -33.43 -31.02 10.79
C LEU A 38 -32.95 -30.03 11.85
N SER A 39 -32.84 -30.46 13.12
CA SER A 39 -32.28 -29.63 14.19
C SER A 39 -30.82 -29.26 13.91
N GLU A 40 -30.00 -30.22 13.48
CA GLU A 40 -28.61 -29.97 13.10
C GLU A 40 -28.51 -29.04 11.88
N SER A 41 -29.43 -29.18 10.92
CA SER A 41 -29.52 -28.28 9.75
C SER A 41 -29.89 -26.85 10.15
N SER A 42 -30.80 -26.68 11.12
CA SER A 42 -31.14 -25.37 11.68
C SER A 42 -29.93 -24.69 12.32
N ASP A 43 -29.15 -25.42 13.11
CA ASP A 43 -27.91 -24.89 13.73
C ASP A 43 -26.88 -24.48 12.66
N ALA A 44 -26.80 -25.23 11.56
CA ALA A 44 -25.93 -24.90 10.42
C ALA A 44 -26.38 -23.62 9.69
N ILE A 45 -27.69 -23.43 9.51
CA ILE A 45 -28.28 -22.23 8.91
C ILE A 45 -28.01 -20.99 9.77
N ASP A 46 -28.21 -21.10 11.09
CA ASP A 46 -27.90 -20.03 12.03
C ASP A 46 -26.42 -19.62 11.96
N SER A 47 -25.54 -20.61 11.85
CA SER A 47 -24.11 -20.39 11.70
C SER A 47 -23.78 -19.72 10.36
N LEU A 48 -24.43 -20.13 9.26
CA LEU A 48 -24.25 -19.54 7.94
C LEU A 48 -24.70 -18.07 7.91
N SER A 49 -25.83 -17.75 8.53
CA SER A 49 -26.35 -16.39 8.64
C SER A 49 -25.37 -15.46 9.40
N ARG A 50 -24.81 -15.93 10.52
CA ARG A 50 -23.78 -15.17 11.27
C ARG A 50 -22.50 -14.97 10.47
N ASN A 51 -22.07 -15.99 9.73
CA ASN A 51 -20.89 -15.91 8.87
C ASN A 51 -21.11 -14.92 7.71
N ALA A 52 -22.29 -14.94 7.08
CA ALA A 52 -22.68 -13.98 6.06
C ALA A 52 -22.61 -12.54 6.60
N ALA A 53 -23.23 -12.26 7.75
CA ALA A 53 -23.19 -10.93 8.36
C ALA A 53 -21.75 -10.47 8.67
N THR A 54 -20.90 -11.36 9.16
CA THR A 54 -19.48 -11.06 9.44
C THR A 54 -18.70 -10.78 8.16
N ALA A 55 -18.92 -11.59 7.11
CA ALA A 55 -18.26 -11.42 5.82
C ALA A 55 -18.68 -10.12 5.13
N ASN A 56 -19.97 -9.72 5.23
CA ASN A 56 -20.47 -8.47 4.66
C ASN A 56 -19.79 -7.29 5.35
N LYS A 57 -19.75 -7.29 6.69
CA LYS A 57 -19.02 -6.28 7.46
C LYS A 57 -17.54 -6.19 7.05
N SER A 58 -16.85 -7.33 6.93
CA SER A 58 -15.45 -7.36 6.49
C SER A 58 -15.26 -6.81 5.08
N SER A 59 -16.21 -7.04 4.18
CA SER A 59 -16.19 -6.51 2.81
C SER A 59 -16.35 -4.99 2.81
N SER A 60 -17.31 -4.47 3.59
CA SER A 60 -17.50 -3.03 3.76
C SER A 60 -16.27 -2.35 4.37
N GLU A 61 -15.63 -2.95 5.38
CA GLU A 61 -14.38 -2.44 5.96
C GLU A 61 -13.25 -2.44 4.92
N THR A 62 -13.14 -3.50 4.10
CA THR A 62 -12.12 -3.58 3.03
C THR A 62 -12.28 -2.46 2.00
N ALA A 63 -13.52 -2.20 1.54
CA ALA A 63 -13.80 -1.10 0.62
C ALA A 63 -13.41 0.26 1.21
N GLN A 64 -13.76 0.51 2.48
CA GLN A 64 -13.39 1.75 3.16
C GLN A 64 -11.87 1.91 3.35
N LEU A 65 -11.16 0.82 3.66
CA LEU A 65 -9.70 0.83 3.74
C LEU A 65 -9.07 1.13 2.38
N ALA A 66 -9.60 0.57 1.30
CA ALA A 66 -9.13 0.85 -0.06
C ALA A 66 -9.31 2.33 -0.43
N GLU A 67 -10.48 2.92 -0.16
CA GLU A 67 -10.73 4.35 -0.36
C GLU A 67 -9.77 5.24 0.46
N THR A 68 -9.52 4.89 1.73
CA THR A 68 -8.59 5.63 2.59
C THR A 68 -7.16 5.54 2.05
N ALA A 69 -6.73 4.34 1.64
CA ALA A 69 -5.42 4.13 1.06
C ALA A 69 -5.26 4.88 -0.28
N GLN A 70 -6.32 4.99 -1.08
CA GLN A 70 -6.31 5.76 -2.33
C GLN A 70 -6.10 7.26 -2.05
N SER A 71 -6.76 7.81 -1.02
CA SER A 71 -6.52 9.18 -0.58
C SER A 71 -5.06 9.40 -0.17
N SER A 72 -4.49 8.48 0.62
CA SER A 72 -3.08 8.55 1.01
C SER A 72 -2.11 8.42 -0.18
N ALA A 73 -2.45 7.59 -1.18
CA ALA A 73 -1.67 7.47 -2.41
C ALA A 73 -1.72 8.78 -3.22
N HIS A 74 -2.86 9.47 -3.24
CA HIS A 74 -2.99 10.77 -3.89
C HIS A 74 -2.16 11.86 -3.20
N GLU A 75 -2.15 11.88 -1.86
CA GLU A 75 -1.27 12.76 -1.06
C GLU A 75 0.20 12.47 -1.37
N ALA A 76 0.61 11.20 -1.39
CA ALA A 76 1.97 10.81 -1.75
C ALA A 76 2.34 11.25 -3.18
N HIS A 77 1.39 11.19 -4.13
CA HIS A 77 1.60 11.70 -5.47
C HIS A 77 1.87 13.22 -5.45
N GLN A 78 1.15 13.98 -4.62
CA GLN A 78 1.38 15.42 -4.49
C GLN A 78 2.76 15.70 -3.90
N ASP A 79 3.14 15.01 -2.83
CA ASP A 79 4.46 15.16 -2.19
C ASP A 79 5.61 14.89 -3.18
N VAL A 80 5.48 13.86 -4.02
CA VAL A 80 6.47 13.53 -5.06
C VAL A 80 6.56 14.64 -6.12
N ARG A 81 5.43 15.26 -6.50
CA ARG A 81 5.43 16.42 -7.42
C ARG A 81 6.14 17.62 -6.81
N GLU A 82 5.86 17.94 -5.55
CA GLU A 82 6.51 19.05 -4.84
C GLU A 82 8.02 18.81 -4.68
N ALA A 83 8.43 17.57 -4.37
CA ALA A 83 9.84 17.20 -4.32
C ALA A 83 10.55 17.37 -5.68
N ARG A 84 9.88 17.03 -6.78
CA ARG A 84 10.41 17.21 -8.13
C ARG A 84 10.55 18.68 -8.50
N GLU A 85 9.57 19.51 -8.15
CA GLU A 85 9.65 20.96 -8.35
C GLU A 85 10.81 21.58 -7.56
N ALA A 86 10.97 21.20 -6.29
CA ALA A 86 12.10 21.63 -5.46
C ALA A 86 13.46 21.20 -6.04
N ALA A 87 13.55 19.98 -6.57
CA ALA A 87 14.76 19.47 -7.24
C ALA A 87 15.08 20.28 -8.51
N SER A 88 14.07 20.65 -9.31
CA SER A 88 14.24 21.50 -10.48
C SER A 88 14.76 22.88 -10.12
N ILE A 89 14.18 23.52 -9.08
CA ILE A 89 14.64 24.83 -8.59
C ILE A 89 16.09 24.75 -8.09
N ALA A 90 16.44 23.71 -7.33
CA ALA A 90 17.80 23.51 -6.85
C ALA A 90 18.80 23.35 -8.01
N CYS A 91 18.40 22.68 -9.10
CA CYS A 91 19.23 22.56 -10.30
C CYS A 91 19.50 23.94 -10.93
N GLU A 92 18.46 24.77 -11.10
CA GLU A 92 18.60 26.13 -11.64
C GLU A 92 19.52 27.00 -10.78
N GLU A 93 19.41 26.91 -9.44
CA GLU A 93 20.28 27.63 -8.51
C GLU A 93 21.75 27.18 -8.61
N LEU A 94 22.00 25.88 -8.79
CA LEU A 94 23.35 25.34 -8.97
C LEU A 94 23.95 25.69 -10.34
N GLU A 95 23.14 25.79 -11.39
CA GLU A 95 23.58 26.31 -12.68
C GLU A 95 24.00 27.78 -12.58
N ALA A 96 23.24 28.61 -11.85
CA ALA A 96 23.61 30.00 -11.58
C ALA A 96 24.90 30.10 -10.73
N LEU A 97 25.08 29.20 -9.76
CA LEU A 97 26.31 29.11 -8.98
C LEU A 97 27.50 28.77 -9.89
N ARG A 98 27.37 27.79 -10.80
CA ARG A 98 28.43 27.46 -11.77
C ARG A 98 28.87 28.65 -12.60
N GLU A 99 27.93 29.51 -13.02
CA GLU A 99 28.26 30.72 -13.76
C GLU A 99 28.98 31.75 -12.88
N THR A 100 28.52 31.93 -11.64
CA THR A 100 29.20 32.79 -10.66
C THR A 100 30.64 32.34 -10.41
N MET A 101 30.89 31.03 -10.33
CA MET A 101 32.25 30.49 -10.17
C MET A 101 33.14 30.82 -11.38
N ARG A 102 32.60 30.80 -12.61
CA ARG A 102 33.35 31.24 -13.81
C ARG A 102 33.73 32.70 -13.74
N GLU A 103 32.83 33.57 -13.30
CA GLU A 103 33.15 34.99 -13.13
C GLU A 103 34.27 35.19 -12.10
N ILE A 104 34.28 34.39 -11.02
CA ILE A 104 35.35 34.42 -10.02
C ILE A 104 36.68 33.93 -10.63
N ASP A 105 36.69 32.88 -11.45
CA ASP A 105 37.89 32.41 -12.17
C ASP A 105 38.49 33.55 -13.01
N GLU A 106 37.66 34.28 -13.77
CA GLU A 106 38.11 35.40 -14.61
C GLU A 106 38.71 36.55 -13.78
N ILE A 107 38.08 36.89 -12.66
CA ILE A 107 38.57 37.93 -11.74
C ILE A 107 39.89 37.50 -11.09
N THR A 108 40.00 36.24 -10.68
CA THR A 108 41.18 35.70 -10.00
C THR A 108 42.37 35.65 -10.95
N ALA A 109 42.16 35.25 -12.21
CA ALA A 109 43.17 35.31 -13.27
C ALA A 109 43.64 36.74 -13.54
N LEU A 110 42.73 37.73 -13.53
CA LEU A 110 43.09 39.13 -13.67
C LEU A 110 43.92 39.65 -12.49
N ILE A 111 43.60 39.23 -11.26
CA ILE A 111 44.37 39.59 -10.06
C ILE A 111 45.79 39.04 -10.16
N ASP A 112 45.94 37.78 -10.57
CA ASP A 112 47.25 37.15 -10.76
C ASP A 112 48.09 37.90 -11.82
N GLU A 113 47.48 38.28 -12.95
CA GLU A 113 48.14 39.08 -13.98
C GLU A 113 48.58 40.46 -13.45
N ILE A 114 47.71 41.17 -12.72
CA ILE A 114 48.02 42.47 -12.13
C ILE A 114 49.16 42.35 -11.11
N ALA A 115 49.12 41.29 -10.29
CA ALA A 115 50.15 41.03 -9.30
C ALA A 115 51.49 40.69 -9.96
N GLU A 116 51.51 39.91 -11.04
CA GLU A 116 52.72 39.61 -11.81
C GLU A 116 53.33 40.88 -12.42
N GLN A 117 52.49 41.73 -13.04
CA GLN A 117 52.93 43.02 -13.58
C GLN A 117 53.47 43.94 -12.50
N THR A 118 52.82 43.98 -11.33
CA THR A 118 53.25 44.79 -10.19
C THR A 118 54.58 44.30 -9.63
N ASN A 119 54.75 42.98 -9.51
CA ASN A 119 56.00 42.35 -9.10
C ASN A 119 57.15 42.71 -10.07
N MET A 120 56.89 42.64 -11.38
CA MET A 120 57.86 43.04 -12.40
C MET A 120 58.21 44.54 -12.35
N LEU A 121 57.23 45.41 -12.11
CA LEU A 121 57.47 46.85 -11.94
C LEU A 121 58.30 47.13 -10.68
N ALA A 122 57.99 46.47 -9.57
CA ALA A 122 58.71 46.58 -8.31
C ALA A 122 60.16 46.10 -8.47
N LEU A 123 60.39 44.97 -9.14
CA LEU A 123 61.72 44.47 -9.44
C LEU A 123 62.55 45.48 -10.26
N ASN A 124 61.96 46.07 -11.30
CA ASN A 124 62.61 47.11 -12.10
C ASN A 124 62.95 48.35 -11.25
N ALA A 125 62.07 48.74 -10.33
CA ALA A 125 62.30 49.85 -9.41
C ALA A 125 63.42 49.55 -8.39
N SER A 126 63.49 48.34 -7.82
CA SER A 126 64.57 47.92 -6.93
C SER A 126 65.93 47.93 -7.66
N ILE A 127 65.96 47.50 -8.93
CA ILE A 127 67.18 47.55 -9.77
C ILE A 127 67.63 48.99 -10.01
N GLU A 128 66.72 49.88 -10.39
CA GLU A 128 67.08 51.28 -10.66
C GLU A 128 67.47 52.01 -9.37
N ALA A 129 66.81 51.73 -8.23
CA ALA A 129 67.20 52.26 -6.93
C ALA A 129 68.63 51.85 -6.53
N ALA A 130 69.02 50.60 -6.77
CA ALA A 130 70.39 50.14 -6.56
C ALA A 130 71.42 50.83 -7.47
N ARG A 131 71.00 51.28 -8.65
CA ARG A 131 71.85 51.98 -9.64
C ARG A 131 72.17 53.43 -9.23
N VAL A 132 71.24 54.14 -8.58
CA VAL A 132 71.46 55.52 -8.10
C VAL A 132 72.30 55.57 -6.82
N GLY A 133 72.54 54.43 -6.15
CA GLY A 133 73.38 54.34 -4.96
C GLY A 133 72.70 54.90 -3.70
N LYS A 134 73.41 55.69 -2.89
CA LYS A 134 72.91 56.15 -1.56
C LYS A 134 71.62 56.96 -1.60
N GLU A 135 71.33 57.64 -2.71
CA GLU A 135 70.11 58.44 -2.88
C GLU A 135 68.87 57.56 -3.18
N GLY A 136 69.09 56.31 -3.60
CA GLY A 136 68.03 55.34 -3.90
C GLY A 136 67.67 54.40 -2.74
N GLU A 137 68.40 54.41 -1.61
CA GLU A 137 68.19 53.45 -0.50
C GLU A 137 66.76 53.46 0.04
N SER A 138 66.14 54.63 0.20
CA SER A 138 64.74 54.74 0.64
C SER A 138 63.73 54.32 -0.42
N PHE A 139 64.06 54.43 -1.71
CA PHE A 139 63.23 53.90 -2.81
C PHE A 139 63.33 52.38 -2.94
N ALA A 140 64.50 51.80 -2.67
CA ALA A 140 64.70 50.36 -2.68
C ALA A 140 63.82 49.65 -1.64
N VAL A 141 63.71 50.22 -0.42
CA VAL A 141 62.83 49.66 0.63
C VAL A 141 61.37 49.65 0.20
N VAL A 142 60.90 50.72 -0.46
CA VAL A 142 59.51 50.78 -0.96
C VAL A 142 59.30 49.77 -2.09
N ALA A 143 60.27 49.64 -3.01
CA ALA A 143 60.17 48.69 -4.10
C ALA A 143 60.13 47.23 -3.60
N ASP A 144 60.93 46.88 -2.60
CA ASP A 144 60.91 45.54 -2.00
C ASP A 144 59.58 45.26 -1.25
N GLU A 145 58.99 46.26 -0.59
CA GLU A 145 57.67 46.13 0.04
C GLU A 145 56.56 45.91 -1.01
N VAL A 146 56.56 46.69 -2.10
CA VAL A 146 55.61 46.50 -3.21
C VAL A 146 55.78 45.12 -3.85
N LYS A 147 57.02 44.66 -3.99
CA LYS A 147 57.32 43.31 -4.49
C LYS A 147 56.69 42.23 -3.59
N SER A 148 56.88 42.35 -2.27
CA SER A 148 56.32 41.40 -1.31
C SER A 148 54.78 41.40 -1.31
N LEU A 149 54.16 42.58 -1.44
CA LEU A 149 52.70 42.69 -1.55
C LEU A 149 52.17 42.06 -2.84
N ALA A 150 52.90 42.18 -3.94
CA ALA A 150 52.56 41.55 -5.21
C ALA A 150 52.66 40.02 -5.12
N GLU A 151 53.73 39.49 -4.52
CA GLU A 151 53.88 38.04 -4.27
C GLU A 151 52.74 37.51 -3.38
N GLN A 152 52.40 38.21 -2.29
CA GLN A 152 51.25 37.84 -1.44
C GLN A 152 49.91 37.87 -2.17
N ALA A 153 49.71 38.81 -3.11
CA ALA A 153 48.51 38.86 -3.91
C ALA A 153 48.39 37.66 -4.87
N GLN A 154 49.50 37.18 -5.44
CA GLN A 154 49.53 35.96 -6.26
C GLN A 154 49.21 34.72 -5.41
N ASP A 155 49.83 34.60 -4.24
CA ASP A 155 49.56 33.49 -3.32
C ASP A 155 48.06 33.43 -2.95
N HIS A 156 47.46 34.57 -2.62
CA HIS A 156 46.03 34.65 -2.33
C HIS A 156 45.13 34.38 -3.54
N ALA A 157 45.54 34.77 -4.75
CA ALA A 157 44.81 34.42 -5.97
C ALA A 157 44.83 32.90 -6.20
N SER A 158 45.96 32.24 -5.97
CA SER A 158 46.07 30.78 -6.04
C SER A 158 45.24 30.06 -4.98
N ASP A 159 45.15 30.61 -3.77
CA ASP A 159 44.29 30.07 -2.72
C ASP A 159 42.80 30.16 -3.13
N ILE A 160 42.39 31.27 -3.74
CA ILE A 160 41.02 31.46 -4.26
C ILE A 160 40.72 30.43 -5.37
N ASP A 161 41.63 30.24 -6.32
CA ASP A 161 41.47 29.27 -7.42
C ASP A 161 41.24 27.84 -6.91
N THR A 162 41.93 27.47 -5.82
CA THR A 162 41.73 26.17 -5.15
C THR A 162 40.32 26.06 -4.57
N ILE A 163 39.87 27.07 -3.82
CA ILE A 163 38.52 27.09 -3.22
C ILE A 163 37.44 27.04 -4.30
N VAL A 164 37.62 27.77 -5.40
CA VAL A 164 36.67 27.80 -6.51
C VAL A 164 36.59 26.44 -7.20
N SER A 165 37.73 25.78 -7.39
CA SER A 165 37.77 24.41 -7.93
C SER A 165 37.03 23.41 -7.04
N ASP A 166 37.24 23.47 -5.73
CA ASP A 166 36.56 22.59 -4.76
C ASP A 166 35.04 22.79 -4.80
N VAL A 167 34.58 24.05 -4.74
CA VAL A 167 33.14 24.37 -4.81
C VAL A 167 32.53 23.94 -6.15
N ARG A 168 33.28 24.02 -7.25
CA ARG A 168 32.82 23.57 -8.57
C ARG A 168 32.64 22.05 -8.62
N GLU A 169 33.54 21.29 -7.98
CA GLU A 169 33.41 19.84 -7.85
C GLU A 169 32.19 19.48 -7.01
N GLU A 170 32.02 20.07 -5.82
CA GLU A 170 30.84 19.86 -4.97
C GLU A 170 29.52 20.23 -5.67
N THR A 171 29.54 21.30 -6.48
CA THR A 171 28.38 21.70 -7.29
C THR A 171 28.04 20.66 -8.36
N ALA A 172 29.05 20.08 -9.01
CA ALA A 172 28.85 19.05 -10.03
C ALA A 172 28.28 17.76 -9.40
N ASP A 173 28.83 17.33 -8.27
CA ASP A 173 28.35 16.16 -7.52
C ASP A 173 26.90 16.35 -7.04
N THR A 174 26.56 17.55 -6.57
CA THR A 174 25.20 17.88 -6.14
C THR A 174 24.20 17.82 -7.29
N ILE A 175 24.58 18.25 -8.50
CA ILE A 175 23.73 18.13 -9.69
C ILE A 175 23.48 16.65 -10.03
N GLU A 176 24.49 15.78 -10.00
CA GLU A 176 24.32 14.34 -10.24
C GLU A 176 23.37 13.71 -9.20
N HIS A 177 23.45 14.13 -7.94
CA HIS A 177 22.51 13.71 -6.91
C HIS A 177 21.07 14.16 -7.19
N ILE A 178 20.88 15.38 -7.70
CA ILE A 178 19.55 15.90 -8.09
C ILE A 178 18.99 15.11 -9.27
N GLU A 179 19.79 14.78 -10.28
CA GLU A 179 19.37 13.92 -11.40
C GLU A 179 18.91 12.55 -10.89
N SER A 180 19.63 11.95 -9.93
CA SER A 180 19.20 10.70 -9.30
C SER A 180 17.88 10.83 -8.53
N VAL A 181 17.59 12.01 -7.96
CA VAL A 181 16.30 12.29 -7.30
C VAL A 181 15.18 12.41 -8.34
N ASP A 182 15.40 13.04 -9.50
CA ASP A 182 14.40 13.10 -10.58
C ASP A 182 14.03 11.69 -11.06
N ASP A 183 15.02 10.82 -11.31
CA ASP A 183 14.79 9.43 -11.72
C ASP A 183 13.98 8.63 -10.68
N LYS A 184 14.31 8.79 -9.39
CA LYS A 184 13.61 8.11 -8.30
C LYS A 184 12.19 8.62 -8.10
N THR A 185 11.98 9.92 -8.24
CA THR A 185 10.64 10.53 -8.12
C THR A 185 9.75 10.18 -9.31
N ALA A 186 10.32 10.06 -10.51
CA ALA A 186 9.61 9.51 -11.67
C ALA A 186 9.16 8.06 -11.42
N SER A 187 10.08 7.20 -10.97
CA SER A 187 9.75 5.81 -10.62
C SER A 187 8.70 5.71 -9.51
N ALA A 188 8.78 6.58 -8.50
CA ALA A 188 7.79 6.64 -7.42
C ALA A 188 6.41 7.04 -7.94
N THR A 189 6.33 7.96 -8.91
CA THR A 189 5.07 8.36 -9.54
C THR A 189 4.40 7.18 -10.25
N ASP A 190 5.17 6.37 -10.99
CA ASP A 190 4.65 5.18 -11.65
C ASP A 190 4.13 4.15 -10.65
N SER A 191 4.90 3.88 -9.58
CA SER A 191 4.48 2.94 -8.52
C SER A 191 3.23 3.41 -7.76
N ILE A 192 3.10 4.72 -7.51
CA ILE A 192 1.91 5.28 -6.87
C ILE A 192 0.69 5.12 -7.79
N THR A 193 0.86 5.32 -9.10
CA THR A 193 -0.22 5.14 -10.08
C THR A 193 -0.70 3.69 -10.10
N GLU A 194 0.22 2.72 -10.17
CA GLU A 194 -0.11 1.29 -10.09
C GLU A 194 -0.81 0.94 -8.77
N THR A 195 -0.36 1.52 -7.65
CA THR A 195 -0.99 1.32 -6.34
C THR A 195 -2.44 1.84 -6.32
N VAL A 196 -2.72 2.98 -6.98
CA VAL A 196 -4.08 3.52 -7.07
C VAL A 196 -4.98 2.59 -7.87
N ASP A 197 -4.49 2.07 -9.00
CA ASP A 197 -5.25 1.12 -9.83
C ASP A 197 -5.56 -0.18 -9.05
N ASP A 198 -4.58 -0.73 -8.34
CA ASP A 198 -4.75 -1.91 -7.49
C ASP A 198 -5.80 -1.68 -6.38
N LEU A 199 -5.80 -0.48 -5.78
CA LEU A 199 -6.77 -0.12 -4.74
C LEU A 199 -8.19 0.02 -5.28
N ASP A 200 -8.35 0.54 -6.51
CA ASP A 200 -9.65 0.55 -7.20
C ASP A 200 -10.15 -0.88 -7.45
N GLU A 201 -9.29 -1.80 -7.90
CA GLU A 201 -9.66 -3.20 -8.09
C GLU A 201 -10.06 -3.90 -6.76
N ILE A 202 -9.39 -3.56 -5.66
CA ILE A 202 -9.71 -4.07 -4.32
C ILE A 202 -11.08 -3.55 -3.87
N ALA A 203 -11.36 -2.25 -4.05
CA ALA A 203 -12.65 -1.65 -3.70
C ALA A 203 -13.79 -2.31 -4.48
N ASP A 204 -13.63 -2.45 -5.80
CA ASP A 204 -14.60 -3.14 -6.67
C ASP A 204 -14.83 -4.60 -6.27
N SER A 205 -13.76 -5.32 -5.92
CA SER A 205 -13.83 -6.71 -5.49
C SER A 205 -14.56 -6.84 -4.15
N ALA A 206 -14.35 -5.90 -3.24
CA ALA A 206 -15.06 -5.86 -1.96
C ALA A 206 -16.57 -5.62 -2.15
N VAL A 207 -16.96 -4.72 -3.08
CA VAL A 207 -18.38 -4.49 -3.42
C VAL A 207 -19.01 -5.76 -3.99
N LYS A 208 -18.38 -6.41 -4.99
CA LYS A 208 -18.88 -7.67 -5.57
C LYS A 208 -19.01 -8.80 -4.54
N THR A 209 -18.08 -8.84 -3.59
CA THR A 209 -18.13 -9.80 -2.47
C THR A 209 -19.32 -9.52 -1.56
N SER A 210 -19.60 -8.25 -1.23
CA SER A 210 -20.79 -7.86 -0.47
C SER A 210 -22.08 -8.28 -1.16
N GLU A 211 -22.22 -8.03 -2.47
CA GLU A 211 -23.39 -8.44 -3.25
C GLU A 211 -23.60 -9.95 -3.24
N SER A 212 -22.51 -10.72 -3.36
CA SER A 212 -22.54 -12.18 -3.31
C SER A 212 -22.97 -12.70 -1.94
N ILE A 213 -22.58 -12.01 -0.87
CA ILE A 213 -22.96 -12.34 0.51
C ILE A 213 -24.44 -12.03 0.76
N ASP A 214 -24.96 -10.94 0.20
CA ASP A 214 -26.39 -10.60 0.31
C ASP A 214 -27.25 -11.67 -0.37
N ALA A 215 -26.87 -12.13 -1.56
CA ALA A 215 -27.54 -13.24 -2.24
C ALA A 215 -27.46 -14.57 -1.43
N MET A 216 -26.34 -14.80 -0.75
CA MET A 216 -26.18 -15.96 0.14
C MET A 216 -27.07 -15.85 1.38
N ALA A 217 -27.23 -14.66 1.95
CA ALA A 217 -28.13 -14.41 3.08
C ALA A 217 -29.60 -14.67 2.69
N GLU A 218 -30.03 -14.22 1.51
CA GLU A 218 -31.36 -14.52 0.96
C GLU A 218 -31.59 -16.03 0.80
N THR A 219 -30.61 -16.75 0.24
CA THR A 219 -30.69 -18.21 0.08
C THR A 219 -30.75 -18.92 1.43
N THR A 220 -29.96 -18.45 2.40
CA THR A 220 -29.93 -19.00 3.77
C THR A 220 -31.27 -18.82 4.47
N GLN A 221 -31.93 -17.67 4.28
CA GLN A 221 -33.27 -17.43 4.80
C GLN A 221 -34.30 -18.38 4.17
N SER A 222 -34.23 -18.61 2.86
CA SER A 222 -35.11 -19.58 2.19
C SER A 222 -34.94 -21.00 2.76
N TYR A 223 -33.71 -21.41 3.05
CA TYR A 223 -33.46 -22.72 3.68
C TYR A 223 -33.99 -22.78 5.10
N ALA A 224 -33.94 -21.69 5.86
CA ALA A 224 -34.52 -21.63 7.20
C ALA A 224 -36.03 -21.91 7.14
N ASP A 225 -36.73 -21.23 6.21
CA ASP A 225 -38.17 -21.40 6.01
C ASP A 225 -38.52 -22.84 5.56
N ASP A 226 -37.69 -23.45 4.69
CA ASP A 226 -37.87 -24.84 4.24
C ASP A 226 -37.67 -25.86 5.38
N ILE A 227 -36.67 -25.65 6.24
CA ILE A 227 -36.39 -26.51 7.40
C ILE A 227 -37.54 -26.42 8.41
N ASP A 228 -38.04 -25.22 8.71
CA ASP A 228 -39.20 -25.04 9.58
C ASP A 228 -40.45 -25.75 9.01
N GLY A 229 -40.66 -25.65 7.69
CA GLY A 229 -41.74 -26.34 7.00
C GLY A 229 -41.62 -27.86 7.03
N LEU A 230 -40.40 -28.41 6.90
CA LEU A 230 -40.13 -29.84 7.04
C LEU A 230 -40.30 -30.33 8.48
N ALA A 231 -39.82 -29.55 9.46
CA ALA A 231 -39.95 -29.87 10.88
C ALA A 231 -41.43 -30.01 11.27
N SER A 232 -42.28 -29.09 10.84
CA SER A 232 -43.74 -29.19 11.06
C SER A 232 -44.32 -30.47 10.45
N LYS A 233 -43.94 -30.83 9.21
CA LYS A 233 -44.44 -32.06 8.55
C LYS A 233 -43.97 -33.33 9.25
N VAL A 234 -42.74 -33.33 9.78
CA VAL A 234 -42.20 -34.46 10.54
C VAL A 234 -42.95 -34.63 11.86
N ILE A 235 -43.24 -33.53 12.57
CA ILE A 235 -44.06 -33.56 13.80
C ILE A 235 -45.46 -34.14 13.50
N ASP A 236 -46.12 -33.67 12.43
CA ASP A 236 -47.42 -34.18 12.02
C ASP A 236 -47.38 -35.67 11.66
N ALA A 237 -46.33 -36.12 10.95
CA ALA A 237 -46.15 -37.52 10.58
C ALA A 237 -45.87 -38.43 11.79
N ILE A 238 -45.13 -37.95 12.80
CA ILE A 238 -44.92 -38.68 14.06
C ILE A 238 -46.25 -38.83 14.79
N SER A 239 -47.07 -37.77 14.84
CA SER A 239 -48.40 -37.83 15.45
C SER A 239 -49.29 -38.86 14.76
N GLN A 240 -49.31 -38.90 13.43
CA GLN A 240 -50.07 -39.88 12.65
C GLN A 240 -49.57 -41.32 12.85
N ALA A 241 -48.24 -41.52 12.91
CA ALA A 241 -47.67 -42.84 13.15
C ALA A 241 -48.04 -43.38 14.55
N ASN A 242 -48.04 -42.52 15.57
CA ASN A 242 -48.44 -42.89 16.92
C ASN A 242 -49.94 -43.20 17.00
N GLU A 243 -50.80 -42.39 16.36
CA GLU A 243 -52.25 -42.65 16.30
C GLU A 243 -52.55 -43.99 15.59
N LEU A 244 -51.82 -44.30 14.51
CA LEU A 244 -51.96 -45.58 13.82
C LEU A 244 -51.48 -46.76 14.67
N ASP A 245 -50.38 -46.60 15.41
CA ASP A 245 -49.91 -47.64 16.35
C ASP A 245 -50.94 -47.89 17.46
N GLU A 246 -51.56 -46.84 18.01
CA GLU A 246 -52.65 -46.95 19.00
C GLU A 246 -53.91 -47.62 18.44
N LEU A 247 -54.30 -47.33 17.18
CA LEU A 247 -55.46 -47.96 16.54
C LEU A 247 -55.26 -49.45 16.22
N VAL A 248 -54.01 -49.87 16.00
CA VAL A 248 -53.63 -51.21 15.55
C VAL A 248 -53.25 -52.10 16.74
N ASN A 249 -52.63 -51.55 17.77
CA ASN A 249 -52.27 -52.26 19.01
C ASN A 249 -53.31 -52.07 20.14
N GLY A 250 -54.31 -51.21 19.95
CA GLY A 250 -55.32 -50.87 20.96
C GLY A 250 -56.55 -51.78 20.93
N ASP A 251 -56.77 -52.44 22.06
CA ASP A 251 -58.08 -52.79 22.65
C ASP A 251 -58.22 -51.96 23.95
#